data_AF-A0A519LQQ0-F1
#
_entry.id   AF-A0A519LQQ0-F1
#
_cell.length_a   1.000
_cell.length_b   1.000
_cell.length_c   1.000
_cell.angle_alpha   90.00
_cell.angle_beta   90.00
_cell.angle_gamma   90.00
#
_symmetry.space_group_name_H-M   'P 1'
#
loop_
_entity.id
_entity.type
_entity.pdbx_description
1 polymer ?
#
loop_
_entity_poly.entity_id
_entity_poly.type
_entity_poly.pdbx_seq_one_letter_code
_entity_poly.pdbx_strand_id
1 'polypeptide(L)'
;MQYSTAFERKLNTADYKLALNFIGDFLTKKTADHITIEENRLIFKCDFFKMGWSTNILVQTEKGIFTIVEKENKSLLIYKFFMYQLFGGAFVMSLIIAFVSTEIWMGIFCFLWLGGMNWVIALFRHRSMLNEIVVEIDTLVKAKDS
;
A
#
# COMPACT_ATOMS: atom_id res chain seq x y z
N MET A 1 -8.85 -0.96 -0.10
CA MET A 1 -8.96 -0.12 -1.33
C MET A 1 -8.20 -0.78 -2.46
N GLN A 2 -8.51 -0.42 -3.71
CA GLN A 2 -7.89 -0.98 -4.91
C GLN A 2 -7.48 0.15 -5.85
N TYR A 3 -6.23 0.09 -6.33
CA TYR A 3 -5.70 0.90 -7.42
C TYR A 3 -5.22 0.00 -8.55
N SER A 4 -5.17 0.55 -9.76
CA SER A 4 -4.58 -0.11 -10.91
C SER A 4 -3.82 0.91 -11.74
N THR A 5 -2.65 0.52 -12.23
CA THR A 5 -1.91 1.31 -13.21
C THR A 5 -1.41 0.38 -14.32
N ALA A 6 -1.21 0.91 -15.52
CA ALA A 6 -0.75 0.15 -16.67
C ALA A 6 0.75 0.30 -16.85
N PHE A 7 1.42 -0.80 -17.17
CA PHE A 7 2.78 -0.77 -17.70
C PHE A 7 2.75 -0.17 -19.12
N GLU A 8 3.86 0.42 -19.55
CA GLU A 8 3.97 0.96 -20.91
C GLU A 8 3.78 -0.13 -21.97
N ARG A 9 4.15 -1.38 -21.64
CA ARG A 9 4.10 -2.53 -22.54
C ARG A 9 3.51 -3.78 -21.89
N LYS A 10 3.29 -4.80 -22.71
CA LYS A 10 2.98 -6.15 -22.25
C LYS A 10 4.26 -6.79 -21.68
N LEU A 11 4.18 -7.25 -20.44
CA LEU A 11 5.25 -7.99 -19.78
C LEU A 11 5.11 -9.48 -20.09
N ASN A 12 6.23 -10.18 -20.27
CA ASN A 12 6.22 -11.64 -20.38
C ASN A 12 6.32 -12.31 -18.98
N THR A 13 6.24 -13.65 -18.93
CA THR A 13 6.30 -14.40 -17.67
C THR A 13 7.61 -14.18 -16.88
N ALA A 14 8.75 -14.02 -17.56
CA ALA A 14 10.01 -13.74 -16.89
C ALA A 14 10.04 -12.31 -16.29
N ASP A 15 9.40 -11.37 -16.96
CA ASP A 15 9.27 -9.99 -16.50
C ASP A 15 8.28 -9.87 -15.33
N TYR A 16 7.27 -10.75 -15.23
CA TYR A 16 6.42 -10.83 -14.03
C TYR A 16 7.23 -11.20 -12.79
N LYS A 17 8.09 -12.21 -12.90
CA LYS A 17 8.92 -12.62 -11.77
C LYS A 17 9.90 -11.51 -11.36
N LEU A 18 10.49 -10.82 -12.34
CA LEU A 18 11.35 -9.66 -12.09
C LEU A 18 10.58 -8.53 -11.40
N ALA A 19 9.42 -8.15 -11.92
CA ALA A 19 8.56 -7.12 -11.37
C ALA A 19 8.13 -7.42 -9.93
N LEU A 20 7.67 -8.64 -9.66
CA LEU A 20 7.23 -9.05 -8.33
C LEU A 20 8.40 -9.13 -7.34
N ASN A 21 9.57 -9.61 -7.77
CA ASN A 21 10.78 -9.59 -6.93
C ASN A 21 11.20 -8.16 -6.59
N PHE A 22 11.21 -7.26 -7.58
CA PHE A 22 11.50 -5.84 -7.35
C PHE A 22 10.51 -5.21 -6.36
N ILE A 23 9.21 -5.50 -6.50
CA ILE A 23 8.19 -5.04 -5.55
C ILE A 23 8.49 -5.63 -4.15
N GLY A 24 8.86 -6.90 -4.06
CA GLY A 24 9.24 -7.53 -2.79
C GLY A 24 10.43 -6.83 -2.12
N ASP A 25 11.48 -6.53 -2.86
CA ASP A 25 12.66 -5.83 -2.35
C ASP A 25 12.32 -4.39 -1.93
N PHE A 26 11.51 -3.69 -2.73
CA PHE A 26 11.01 -2.36 -2.42
C PHE A 26 10.21 -2.35 -1.11
N LEU A 27 9.30 -3.33 -0.93
CA LEU A 27 8.47 -3.45 0.26
C LEU A 27 9.29 -3.84 1.50
N THR A 28 10.28 -4.71 1.35
CA THR A 28 11.19 -5.10 2.45
C THR A 28 11.96 -3.89 2.97
N LYS A 29 12.47 -3.04 2.06
CA LYS A 29 13.11 -1.76 2.43
C LYS A 29 12.16 -0.81 3.15
N LYS A 30 10.85 -0.94 2.89
CA LYS A 30 9.76 -0.19 3.54
C LYS A 30 9.12 -0.98 4.70
N THR A 31 9.86 -1.89 5.35
CA THR A 31 9.45 -2.63 6.55
C THR A 31 8.19 -3.49 6.39
N ALA A 32 7.83 -3.91 5.17
CA ALA A 32 6.84 -4.97 5.02
C ALA A 32 7.41 -6.28 5.59
N ASP A 33 6.54 -7.03 6.27
CA ASP A 33 6.86 -8.32 6.85
C ASP A 33 6.08 -9.43 6.10
N HIS A 34 6.55 -10.66 6.17
CA HIS A 34 5.84 -11.81 5.59
C HIS A 34 5.41 -11.63 4.11
N ILE A 35 6.40 -11.39 3.23
CA ILE A 35 6.16 -11.30 1.79
C ILE A 35 6.06 -12.72 1.21
N THR A 36 4.97 -12.98 0.49
CA THR A 36 4.74 -14.20 -0.27
C THR A 36 4.60 -13.84 -1.75
N ILE A 37 5.48 -14.38 -2.59
CA ILE A 37 5.43 -14.20 -4.03
C ILE A 37 4.87 -15.49 -4.65
N GLU A 38 3.82 -15.34 -5.42
CA GLU A 38 3.22 -16.38 -6.26
C GLU A 38 3.32 -15.95 -7.73
N GLU A 39 2.95 -16.83 -8.67
CA GLU A 39 3.22 -16.68 -10.10
C GLU A 39 2.87 -15.31 -10.71
N ASN A 40 1.75 -14.70 -10.29
CA ASN A 40 1.28 -13.41 -10.80
C ASN A 40 0.92 -12.41 -9.70
N ARG A 41 1.20 -12.73 -8.43
CA ARG A 41 0.79 -11.90 -7.29
C ARG A 41 1.83 -11.91 -6.18
N LEU A 42 1.92 -10.78 -5.50
CA LEU A 42 2.70 -10.61 -4.29
C LEU A 42 1.76 -10.20 -3.17
N ILE A 43 1.79 -10.96 -2.07
CA ILE A 43 1.02 -10.68 -0.86
C ILE A 43 2.02 -10.30 0.22
N PHE A 44 1.76 -9.21 0.92
CA PHE A 44 2.54 -8.81 2.08
C PHE A 44 1.64 -8.49 3.26
N LYS A 45 2.20 -8.61 4.46
CA LYS A 45 1.60 -8.13 5.70
C LYS A 45 2.55 -7.12 6.34
N CYS A 46 2.08 -6.38 7.31
CA CYS A 46 2.95 -5.53 8.12
C CYS A 46 2.67 -5.85 9.58
N ASP A 47 3.73 -6.06 10.36
CA ASP A 47 3.56 -6.24 11.80
C ASP A 47 3.29 -4.89 12.46
N PHE A 48 2.09 -4.77 13.02
CA PHE A 48 1.59 -3.58 13.71
C PHE A 48 2.50 -3.13 14.88
N PHE A 49 3.17 -4.06 15.54
CA PHE A 49 3.99 -3.78 16.72
C PHE A 49 5.34 -3.12 16.39
N LYS A 50 5.70 -2.99 15.11
CA LYS A 50 6.79 -2.10 14.70
C LYS A 50 6.28 -0.65 14.69
N MET A 51 5.84 -0.17 15.87
CA MET A 51 5.53 1.23 16.15
C MET A 51 6.83 2.05 16.13
N GLY A 52 7.38 2.27 14.93
CA GLY A 52 8.27 3.39 14.69
C GLY A 52 7.42 4.62 14.34
N TRP A 53 7.85 5.81 14.79
CA TRP A 53 7.43 7.12 14.25
C TRP A 53 7.93 7.31 12.81
N SER A 54 7.86 6.25 12.02
CA SER A 54 8.43 6.17 10.70
C SER A 54 7.46 6.83 9.74
N THR A 55 7.96 7.76 8.92
CA THR A 55 7.24 8.38 7.79
C THR A 55 6.83 7.36 6.71
N ASN A 56 7.01 6.08 6.97
CA ASN A 56 6.82 4.98 6.08
C ASN A 56 5.34 4.77 5.72
N ILE A 57 5.12 4.57 4.43
CA ILE A 57 3.82 4.49 3.78
C ILE A 57 3.05 3.25 4.27
N LEU A 58 3.76 2.22 4.72
CA LEU A 58 3.18 0.95 5.13
C LEU A 58 2.73 0.88 6.60
N VAL A 59 3.02 1.90 7.43
CA VAL A 59 2.69 1.89 8.88
C VAL A 59 1.18 1.76 9.12
N GLN A 60 0.36 2.33 8.24
CA GLN A 60 -1.10 2.28 8.35
C GLN A 60 -1.71 1.11 7.55
N THR A 61 -0.89 0.33 6.85
CA THR A 61 -1.31 -0.78 6.00
C THR A 61 -1.05 -2.09 6.72
N GLU A 62 -2.10 -2.90 6.90
CA GLU A 62 -1.99 -4.21 7.57
C GLU A 62 -1.52 -5.30 6.62
N LYS A 63 -2.04 -5.23 5.39
CA LYS A 63 -1.79 -6.19 4.33
C LYS A 63 -2.01 -5.51 2.99
N GLY A 64 -1.29 -5.98 1.99
CA GLY A 64 -1.55 -5.61 0.63
C GLY A 64 -1.25 -6.74 -0.34
N ILE A 65 -1.81 -6.59 -1.53
CA ILE A 65 -1.75 -7.56 -2.61
C ILE A 65 -1.45 -6.79 -3.88
N PHE A 66 -0.32 -7.10 -4.50
CA PHE A 66 -0.02 -6.73 -5.87
C PHE A 66 -0.40 -7.89 -6.77
N THR A 67 -1.03 -7.62 -7.91
CA THR A 67 -1.40 -8.62 -8.90
C THR A 67 -1.15 -8.05 -10.28
N ILE A 68 -0.43 -8.79 -11.11
CA ILE A 68 -0.22 -8.42 -12.50
C ILE A 68 -1.24 -9.16 -13.35
N VAL A 69 -2.01 -8.42 -14.14
CA VAL A 69 -3.07 -8.95 -15.01
C VAL A 69 -2.83 -8.50 -16.44
N GLU A 70 -2.96 -9.41 -17.41
CA GLU A 70 -2.92 -9.06 -18.82
C GLU A 70 -4.26 -8.47 -19.26
N LYS A 71 -4.21 -7.32 -19.94
CA LYS A 71 -5.38 -6.74 -20.59
C LYS A 71 -5.02 -6.29 -22.00
N GLU A 72 -5.53 -7.02 -22.98
CA GLU A 72 -5.33 -6.77 -24.41
C GLU A 72 -3.83 -6.67 -24.77
N ASN A 73 -3.32 -5.44 -24.95
CA ASN A 73 -1.96 -5.13 -25.38
C ASN A 73 -1.03 -4.64 -24.25
N LYS A 74 -1.50 -4.56 -23.01
CA LYS A 74 -0.71 -4.07 -21.86
C LYS A 74 -0.89 -4.96 -20.64
N SER A 75 0.12 -4.97 -19.78
CA SER A 75 -0.02 -5.56 -18.44
C SER A 75 -0.49 -4.46 -17.47
N LEU A 76 -1.33 -4.82 -16.51
CA LEU A 76 -1.84 -3.96 -15.46
C LEU A 76 -1.29 -4.42 -14.12
N LEU A 77 -0.77 -3.50 -13.32
CA LEU A 77 -0.45 -3.72 -11.91
C LEU A 77 -1.63 -3.29 -11.06
N ILE A 78 -2.33 -4.26 -10.47
CA ILE A 78 -3.41 -4.05 -9.51
C ILE A 78 -2.82 -4.09 -8.12
N TYR A 79 -3.06 -3.04 -7.33
CA TYR A 79 -2.66 -2.95 -5.94
C TYR A 79 -3.88 -2.84 -5.04
N LYS A 80 -4.03 -3.79 -4.12
CA LYS A 80 -5.07 -3.80 -3.08
C LYS A 80 -4.42 -3.68 -1.72
N PHE A 81 -4.95 -2.84 -0.85
CA PHE A 81 -4.44 -2.67 0.51
C PHE A 81 -5.55 -2.43 1.52
N PHE A 82 -5.24 -2.71 2.78
CA PHE A 82 -6.21 -2.73 3.88
C PHE A 82 -5.65 -1.95 5.07
N MET A 83 -6.51 -1.10 5.67
CA MET A 83 -6.17 -0.16 6.74
C MET A 83 -7.20 -0.20 7.88
N TYR A 84 -7.72 -1.37 8.23
CA TYR A 84 -8.81 -1.45 9.21
C TYR A 84 -8.39 -0.92 10.59
N GLN A 85 -7.15 -1.15 10.98
CA GLN A 85 -6.52 -0.71 12.22
C GLN A 85 -6.42 0.80 12.35
N LEU A 86 -6.22 1.54 11.24
CA LEU A 86 -6.24 3.01 11.28
C LEU A 86 -7.59 3.51 11.80
N PHE A 87 -8.67 2.99 11.24
CA PHE A 87 -10.02 3.38 11.64
C PHE A 87 -10.40 2.82 13.01
N GLY A 88 -9.99 1.58 13.32
CA GLY A 88 -10.22 0.98 14.64
C GLY A 88 -9.54 1.76 15.77
N GLY A 89 -8.26 2.11 15.60
CA GLY A 89 -7.51 2.91 16.56
C GLY A 89 -8.07 4.32 16.70
N ALA A 90 -8.38 4.99 15.58
CA ALA A 90 -9.01 6.31 15.60
C ALA A 90 -10.38 6.29 16.29
N PHE A 91 -11.17 5.22 16.12
CA PHE A 91 -12.46 5.06 16.76
C PHE A 91 -12.34 4.88 18.27
N VAL A 92 -11.43 4.02 18.75
CA VAL A 92 -11.20 3.82 20.19
C VAL A 92 -10.73 5.12 20.84
N MET A 93 -9.78 5.83 20.23
CA MET A 93 -9.29 7.12 20.74
C MET A 93 -10.37 8.20 20.75
N SER A 94 -11.22 8.22 19.71
CA SER A 94 -12.38 9.10 19.62
C SER A 94 -13.36 8.89 20.77
N LEU A 95 -13.66 7.63 21.11
CA LEU A 95 -14.52 7.30 22.25
C LEU A 95 -13.92 7.75 23.59
N ILE A 96 -12.62 7.52 23.79
CA ILE A 96 -11.91 7.95 25.01
C ILE A 96 -11.99 9.46 25.15
N ILE A 97 -11.73 10.21 24.07
CA ILE A 97 -11.75 11.67 24.09
C ILE A 97 -13.17 12.19 24.35
N ALA A 98 -14.19 11.65 23.68
CA ALA A 98 -15.58 12.04 23.92
C ALA A 98 -15.99 11.82 25.38
N PHE A 99 -15.54 10.71 25.99
CA PHE A 99 -15.83 10.40 27.38
C PHE A 99 -15.11 11.35 28.34
N VAL A 100 -13.81 11.60 28.13
CA VAL A 100 -13.00 12.46 29.01
C VAL A 100 -13.39 13.93 28.87
N SER A 101 -13.70 14.40 27.66
CA SER A 101 -14.07 15.78 27.42
C SER A 101 -15.53 16.06 27.73
N THR A 102 -16.36 15.04 27.99
CA THR A 102 -17.83 15.12 28.10
C THR A 102 -18.53 15.74 26.89
N GLU A 103 -17.81 15.87 25.77
CA GLU A 103 -18.22 16.61 24.58
C GLU A 103 -18.09 15.70 23.36
N ILE A 104 -19.22 15.20 22.86
CA ILE A 104 -19.26 14.28 21.71
C ILE A 104 -18.58 14.89 20.47
N TRP A 105 -18.70 16.21 20.28
CA TRP A 105 -18.06 16.93 19.16
C TRP A 105 -16.54 16.79 19.15
N MET A 106 -15.89 16.72 20.30
CA MET A 106 -14.44 16.53 20.40
C MET A 106 -14.03 15.12 19.96
N GLY A 107 -14.84 14.10 20.28
CA GLY A 107 -14.64 12.74 19.77
C GLY A 107 -14.80 12.64 18.26
N ILE A 108 -15.81 13.32 17.69
CA ILE A 108 -16.03 13.39 16.24
C ILE A 108 -14.85 14.09 15.56
N PHE A 109 -14.42 15.24 16.07
CA PHE A 109 -13.28 15.98 15.53
C PHE A 109 -12.00 15.13 15.57
N CYS A 110 -11.76 14.46 16.69
CA CYS A 110 -10.61 13.57 16.83
C CYS A 110 -10.64 12.42 15.81
N PHE A 111 -11.80 11.79 15.60
CA PHE A 111 -11.95 10.73 14.60
C PHE A 111 -11.69 11.23 13.18
N LEU A 112 -12.27 12.37 12.80
CA LEU A 112 -12.07 12.97 11.49
C LEU A 112 -10.61 13.36 11.26
N TRP A 113 -9.94 13.86 12.29
CA TRP A 113 -8.54 14.22 12.22
C TRP A 113 -7.64 12.98 12.13
N LEU A 114 -7.66 12.11 13.13
CA LEU A 114 -6.78 10.94 13.23
C LEU A 114 -7.09 9.84 12.22
N GLY A 115 -8.37 9.62 11.91
CA GLY A 115 -8.80 8.62 10.93
C GLY A 115 -8.88 9.22 9.53
N GLY A 116 -9.68 10.28 9.37
CA GLY A 116 -9.99 10.87 8.06
C GLY A 116 -8.79 11.50 7.37
N MET A 117 -8.07 12.41 8.03
CA MET A 117 -6.94 13.11 7.40
C MET A 117 -5.78 12.16 7.09
N ASN A 118 -5.44 11.28 8.03
CA ASN A 118 -4.42 10.25 7.82
C ASN A 118 -4.79 9.30 6.67
N TRP A 119 -6.07 8.91 6.58
CA TRP A 119 -6.55 8.09 5.48
C TRP A 119 -6.35 8.78 4.12
N VAL A 120 -6.74 10.05 3.99
CA VAL A 120 -6.56 10.84 2.76
C VAL A 120 -5.08 10.91 2.37
N ILE A 121 -4.20 11.22 3.33
CA ILE A 121 -2.75 11.28 3.10
C ILE A 121 -2.23 9.91 2.63
N ALA A 122 -2.70 8.82 3.25
CA ALA A 122 -2.29 7.48 2.88
C ALA A 122 -2.73 7.12 1.45
N LEU A 123 -3.94 7.51 1.01
CA LEU A 123 -4.39 7.30 -0.36
C LEU A 123 -3.43 7.92 -1.39
N PHE A 124 -3.02 9.18 -1.18
CA PHE A 124 -2.08 9.86 -2.07
C PHE A 124 -0.71 9.18 -2.08
N ARG A 125 -0.20 8.79 -0.92
CA ARG A 125 1.08 8.08 -0.80
C ARG A 125 1.08 6.74 -1.51
N HIS A 126 0.04 5.93 -1.34
CA HIS A 126 -0.07 4.64 -2.01
C HIS A 126 -0.21 4.77 -3.53
N ARG A 127 -0.93 5.79 -3.99
CA ARG A 127 -1.03 6.08 -5.43
C ARG A 127 0.32 6.51 -6.01
N SER A 128 1.04 7.39 -5.31
CA SER A 128 2.38 7.82 -5.72
C SER A 128 3.35 6.64 -5.79
N MET A 129 3.36 5.79 -4.75
CA MET A 129 4.18 4.59 -4.67
C MET A 129 3.90 3.62 -5.82
N LEU A 130 2.63 3.41 -6.17
CA LEU A 130 2.26 2.53 -7.28
C LEU A 130 2.82 3.03 -8.62
N ASN A 131 2.78 4.35 -8.85
CA ASN A 131 3.32 4.94 -10.07
C ASN A 131 4.85 4.84 -10.11
N GLU A 132 5.53 5.11 -8.99
CA GLU A 132 6.98 4.97 -8.85
C GLU A 132 7.43 3.53 -9.17
N ILE A 133 6.76 2.53 -8.58
CA ILE A 133 7.00 1.11 -8.84
C ILE A 133 6.90 0.78 -10.33
N VAL A 134 5.87 1.26 -11.02
CA VAL A 134 5.67 0.94 -12.44
C VAL A 134 6.71 1.60 -13.33
N VAL A 135 7.06 2.86 -13.06
CA VAL A 135 8.13 3.56 -13.81
C VAL A 135 9.47 2.87 -13.64
N GLU A 136 9.82 2.44 -12.42
CA GLU A 136 11.06 1.72 -12.16
C GLU A 136 11.07 0.35 -12.83
N ILE A 137 9.97 -0.41 -12.77
CA ILE A 137 9.86 -1.70 -13.47
C ILE A 137 10.00 -1.50 -14.98
N ASP A 138 9.27 -0.56 -15.58
CA ASP A 138 9.37 -0.31 -17.03
C ASP A 138 10.80 0.05 -17.45
N THR A 139 11.51 0.81 -16.62
CA THR A 139 12.94 1.14 -16.83
C THR A 139 13.83 -0.11 -16.74
N LEU A 140 13.63 -0.95 -15.72
CA LEU A 140 14.40 -2.19 -15.52
C LEU A 140 14.21 -3.17 -16.67
N VAL A 141 12.97 -3.37 -17.13
CA VAL A 141 12.73 -4.30 -18.23
C VAL A 141 13.29 -3.71 -19.54
N LYS A 142 13.21 -2.39 -19.78
CA LYS A 142 13.83 -1.78 -20.98
C LYS A 142 15.35 -1.96 -21.00
N ALA A 143 16.01 -1.80 -19.86
CA ALA A 143 17.45 -1.98 -19.73
C ALA A 143 17.90 -3.44 -19.96
N LYS A 144 17.04 -4.41 -19.62
CA LYS A 144 17.29 -5.84 -19.88
C LYS A 144 17.23 -6.20 -21.37
N ASP A 145 16.42 -5.48 -22.14
CA ASP A 145 16.23 -5.74 -23.58
C ASP A 145 17.16 -4.91 -24.48
N SER A 146 18.01 -4.05 -23.89
CA SER A 146 19.03 -3.24 -24.58
C SER A 146 20.38 -3.94 -24.55
#